data_AF-A0A956FXK3-F1
#
_entry.id   AF-A0A956FXK3-F1
#
_cell.length_a   1.000
_cell.length_b   1.000
_cell.length_c   1.000
_cell.angle_alpha   90.00
_cell.angle_beta   90.00
_cell.angle_gamma   90.00
#
_symmetry.space_group_name_H-M   'P 1'
#
loop_
_entity.id
_entity.type
_entity.pdbx_description
1 polymer ?
#
loop_
_entity_poly.entity_id
_entity_poly.type
_entity_poly.pdbx_seq_one_letter_code
_entity_poly.pdbx_strand_id
1 'polypeptide(L)'
;MLHRRNFLRAVLATVGGALASACREPETYVPLEEGEAYFPQSVASGDPRPDAVILWTRVDDPEAAGDLEVRLEVATDDAFVDVLTIDGSEALSVAAEAAYDRCVKVKVRGLEPATTYYYRFIYAADGRRFVSRTGRTKTAPAPDADVAVRFAFVSCQDYIGRYYNAYRRLAAQELDFFVHLGDYIYETTGDPRFQGGADRQITFDDAEGAIPHGEYQAARSLDNYRQLYRTIRSDRALQATHEALA
;
A
#
# COMPACT_ATOMS: atom_id res chain seq x y z
N MET A 1 -56.96 -14.49 -48.82
CA MET A 1 -56.06 -13.30 -48.74
C MET A 1 -56.78 -12.20 -47.99
N LEU A 2 -56.40 -11.96 -46.74
CA LEU A 2 -56.84 -10.81 -45.95
C LEU A 2 -55.62 -10.13 -45.32
N HIS A 3 -55.62 -8.81 -45.37
CA HIS A 3 -54.47 -7.92 -45.24
C HIS A 3 -54.09 -7.57 -43.80
N ARG A 4 -52.77 -7.37 -43.60
CA ARG A 4 -52.02 -6.98 -42.39
C ARG A 4 -52.42 -5.66 -41.68
N ARG A 5 -53.57 -5.03 -41.99
CA ARG A 5 -53.88 -3.64 -41.56
C ARG A 5 -55.04 -3.44 -40.57
N ASN A 6 -55.66 -4.52 -40.06
CA ASN A 6 -56.78 -4.40 -39.10
C ASN A 6 -56.49 -4.96 -37.69
N PHE A 7 -55.23 -5.27 -37.34
CA PHE A 7 -54.90 -5.78 -36.00
C PHE A 7 -54.61 -4.66 -34.96
N LEU A 8 -54.60 -3.39 -35.36
CA LEU A 8 -54.27 -2.25 -34.48
C LEU A 8 -55.49 -1.42 -34.06
N ARG A 9 -56.60 -2.05 -33.69
CA ARG A 9 -57.69 -1.35 -32.99
C ARG A 9 -58.30 -2.20 -31.88
N ALA A 10 -58.33 -1.61 -30.68
CA ALA A 10 -58.86 -2.13 -29.40
C ALA A 10 -57.97 -3.23 -28.79
N VAL A 11 -57.31 -3.02 -27.66
CA VAL A 11 -57.92 -2.75 -26.35
C VAL A 11 -56.98 -1.88 -25.47
N LEU A 12 -57.51 -0.75 -25.00
CA LEU A 12 -57.09 -0.10 -23.77
C LEU A 12 -57.50 -1.00 -22.60
N ALA A 13 -56.53 -1.49 -21.83
CA ALA A 13 -56.76 -1.95 -20.47
C ALA A 13 -55.59 -1.47 -19.60
N THR A 14 -55.89 -0.44 -18.82
CA THR A 14 -55.09 0.05 -17.71
C THR A 14 -54.87 -1.05 -16.68
N VAL A 15 -53.62 -1.47 -16.49
CA VAL A 15 -53.14 -1.98 -15.21
C VAL A 15 -51.97 -1.09 -14.82
N GLY A 16 -52.23 -0.16 -13.91
CA GLY A 16 -51.21 0.64 -13.26
C GLY A 16 -50.38 -0.26 -12.35
N GLY A 17 -49.31 -0.82 -12.90
CA GLY A 17 -48.18 -1.28 -12.13
C GLY A 17 -47.14 -0.17 -12.14
N ALA A 18 -46.89 0.45 -10.99
CA ALA A 18 -45.71 1.27 -10.81
C ALA A 18 -44.50 0.33 -10.94
N LEU A 19 -43.96 0.19 -12.16
CA LEU A 19 -42.59 -0.22 -12.34
C LEU A 19 -41.76 0.91 -11.75
N ALA A 20 -41.37 0.74 -10.48
CA ALA A 20 -40.22 1.45 -9.95
C ALA A 20 -39.02 1.00 -10.80
N SER A 21 -38.84 1.68 -11.93
CA SER A 21 -37.57 1.72 -12.62
C SER A 21 -36.61 2.26 -11.58
N ALA A 22 -35.85 1.35 -10.95
CA ALA A 22 -34.67 1.70 -10.21
C ALA A 22 -33.72 2.31 -11.24
N CYS A 23 -33.90 3.60 -11.50
CA CYS A 23 -32.87 4.44 -12.07
C CYS A 23 -31.74 4.38 -11.07
N ARG A 24 -30.86 3.39 -11.24
CA ARG A 24 -29.54 3.39 -10.63
C ARG A 24 -28.92 4.66 -11.19
N GLU A 25 -28.86 5.70 -10.36
CA GLU A 25 -28.11 6.89 -10.72
C GLU A 25 -26.73 6.40 -11.17
N PRO A 26 -26.21 6.90 -12.30
CA PRO A 26 -24.86 6.55 -12.70
C PRO A 26 -23.97 6.89 -11.50
N GLU A 27 -23.33 5.87 -10.92
CA GLU A 27 -22.30 6.10 -9.91
C GLU A 27 -21.36 7.11 -10.53
N THR A 28 -21.31 8.29 -9.93
CA THR A 28 -20.45 9.36 -10.38
C THR A 28 -19.03 8.81 -10.33
N TYR A 29 -18.45 8.57 -11.49
CA TYR A 29 -17.07 8.13 -11.58
C TYR A 29 -16.21 9.25 -11.01
N VAL A 30 -15.72 9.06 -9.78
CA VAL A 30 -14.75 9.96 -9.16
C VAL A 30 -13.36 9.47 -9.58
N PRO A 31 -12.61 10.15 -10.44
CA PRO A 31 -11.29 9.69 -10.85
C PRO A 31 -10.38 9.41 -9.66
N LEU A 32 -9.49 8.43 -9.79
CA LEU A 32 -8.40 8.26 -8.83
C LEU A 32 -7.34 9.30 -9.10
N GLU A 33 -7.01 10.08 -8.08
CA GLU A 33 -5.95 11.09 -8.11
C GLU A 33 -4.70 10.55 -7.41
N GLU A 34 -3.53 11.07 -7.77
CA GLU A 34 -2.28 10.70 -7.10
C GLU A 34 -2.36 11.04 -5.60
N GLY A 35 -2.18 10.03 -4.75
CA GLY A 35 -2.34 10.12 -3.30
C GLY A 35 -1.04 10.13 -2.52
N GLU A 36 0.09 10.47 -3.16
CA GLU A 36 1.41 10.40 -2.52
C GLU A 36 1.50 11.18 -1.19
N ALA A 37 0.81 12.31 -1.10
CA ALA A 37 0.71 13.10 0.13
C ALA A 37 0.02 12.33 1.28
N TYR A 38 -0.95 11.46 0.95
CA TYR A 38 -1.66 10.62 1.91
C TYR A 38 -0.96 9.29 2.19
N PHE A 39 0.01 8.89 1.35
CA PHE A 39 0.79 7.66 1.51
C PHE A 39 2.29 7.95 1.54
N PRO A 40 2.80 8.75 2.50
CA PRO A 40 4.17 9.27 2.46
C PRO A 40 5.26 8.20 2.63
N GLN A 41 4.93 7.01 3.13
CA GLN A 41 5.84 5.86 3.23
C GLN A 41 5.62 4.80 2.14
N SER A 42 4.79 5.13 1.15
CA SER A 42 4.36 4.25 0.08
C SER A 42 3.81 2.92 0.60
N VAL A 43 3.86 1.89 -0.24
CA VAL A 43 3.37 0.55 0.05
C VAL A 43 4.51 -0.43 0.28
N ALA A 44 4.21 -1.59 0.86
CA ALA A 44 5.09 -2.75 0.89
C ALA A 44 4.29 -4.05 0.88
N SER A 45 4.92 -5.12 0.41
CA SER A 45 4.44 -6.47 0.60
C SER A 45 5.48 -7.32 1.32
N GLY A 46 5.11 -8.51 1.79
CA GLY A 46 6.04 -9.43 2.45
C GLY A 46 5.38 -10.72 2.91
N ASP A 47 6.17 -11.55 3.58
CA ASP A 47 5.81 -12.90 4.04
C ASP A 47 5.06 -13.74 2.96
N PRO A 48 5.61 -13.86 1.73
CA PRO A 48 4.92 -14.57 0.66
C PRO A 48 4.77 -16.05 1.00
N ARG A 49 3.55 -16.55 0.81
CA ARG A 49 3.17 -17.96 0.87
C ARG A 49 2.67 -18.42 -0.49
N PRO A 50 2.50 -19.74 -0.70
CA PRO A 50 1.91 -20.25 -1.94
C PRO A 50 0.53 -19.63 -2.22
N ASP A 51 -0.25 -19.34 -1.19
CA ASP A 51 -1.65 -18.92 -1.31
C ASP A 51 -1.95 -17.54 -0.71
N ALA A 52 -0.93 -16.81 -0.25
CA ALA A 52 -1.13 -15.61 0.53
C ALA A 52 0.07 -14.66 0.51
N VAL A 53 -0.19 -13.38 0.77
CA VAL A 53 0.81 -12.33 0.98
C VAL A 53 0.34 -11.37 2.06
N ILE A 54 1.29 -10.67 2.69
CA ILE A 54 1.00 -9.51 3.52
C ILE A 54 1.15 -8.25 2.67
N LEU A 55 0.17 -7.35 2.74
CA LEU A 55 0.20 -6.03 2.12
C LEU A 55 0.14 -4.96 3.21
N TRP A 56 0.92 -3.90 3.04
CA TRP A 56 1.11 -2.85 4.03
C TRP A 56 1.13 -1.46 3.38
N THR A 57 0.59 -0.48 4.10
CA THR A 57 0.80 0.95 3.86
C THR A 57 0.65 1.72 5.17
N ARG A 58 1.06 3.00 5.19
CA ARG A 58 0.63 3.97 6.19
C ARG A 58 -0.15 5.06 5.47
N VAL A 59 -1.38 5.32 5.91
CA VAL A 59 -2.18 6.46 5.44
C VAL A 59 -2.06 7.61 6.42
N ASP A 60 -1.92 8.83 5.92
CA ASP A 60 -1.76 10.02 6.75
C ASP A 60 -2.63 11.15 6.22
N ASP A 61 -3.49 11.68 7.06
CA ASP A 61 -4.26 12.90 6.78
C ASP A 61 -4.12 13.81 8.01
N PRO A 62 -3.38 14.93 7.92
CA PRO A 62 -3.16 15.84 9.03
C PRO A 62 -4.43 16.60 9.44
N GLU A 63 -5.43 16.71 8.56
CA GLU A 63 -6.70 17.39 8.83
C GLU A 63 -7.72 16.47 9.49
N ALA A 64 -7.57 15.15 9.30
CA ALA A 64 -8.43 14.16 9.94
C ALA A 64 -7.99 13.87 11.38
N ALA A 65 -8.95 13.88 12.30
CA ALA A 65 -8.74 13.41 13.67
C ALA A 65 -9.09 11.91 13.79
N GLY A 66 -8.24 11.13 14.48
CA GLY A 66 -8.54 9.73 14.81
C GLY A 66 -8.31 8.73 13.67
N ASP A 67 -9.09 7.65 13.68
CA ASP A 67 -8.94 6.52 12.75
C ASP A 67 -9.37 6.91 11.33
N LEU A 68 -8.72 6.30 10.33
CA LEU A 68 -9.06 6.44 8.92
C LEU A 68 -9.55 5.10 8.35
N GLU A 69 -10.12 5.15 7.15
CA GLU A 69 -10.45 3.97 6.35
C GLU A 69 -9.73 4.07 5.01
N VAL A 70 -9.14 2.96 4.55
CA VAL A 70 -8.62 2.82 3.20
C VAL A 70 -9.25 1.61 2.53
N ARG A 71 -9.36 1.66 1.20
CA ARG A 71 -9.73 0.50 0.40
C ARG A 71 -8.50 -0.13 -0.22
N LEU A 72 -8.41 -1.44 -0.18
CA LEU A 72 -7.36 -2.23 -0.82
C LEU A 72 -7.93 -2.92 -2.06
N GLU A 73 -7.28 -2.70 -3.20
CA GLU A 73 -7.53 -3.45 -4.44
C GLU A 73 -6.31 -4.32 -4.75
N VAL A 74 -6.57 -5.53 -5.24
CA VAL A 74 -5.53 -6.48 -5.71
C VAL A 74 -5.91 -6.93 -7.11
N ALA A 75 -4.98 -6.95 -8.04
CA ALA A 75 -5.21 -7.26 -9.45
C ALA A 75 -4.13 -8.20 -10.02
N THR A 76 -4.42 -8.82 -11.15
CA THR A 76 -3.43 -9.64 -11.89
C THR A 76 -2.55 -8.81 -12.85
N ASP A 77 -2.95 -7.57 -13.12
CA ASP A 77 -2.26 -6.60 -13.96
C ASP A 77 -2.07 -5.24 -13.25
N ASP A 78 -1.11 -4.45 -13.72
CA ASP A 78 -0.74 -3.16 -13.13
C ASP A 78 -1.69 -2.00 -13.51
N ALA A 79 -2.52 -2.21 -14.55
CA ALA A 79 -3.57 -1.29 -14.95
C ALA A 79 -4.88 -1.49 -14.16
N PHE A 80 -4.95 -2.53 -13.32
CA PHE A 80 -6.14 -2.90 -12.54
C PHE A 80 -7.36 -3.15 -13.43
N VAL A 81 -7.16 -3.80 -14.58
CA VAL A 81 -8.26 -4.26 -15.44
C VAL A 81 -8.92 -5.50 -14.84
N ASP A 82 -8.11 -6.43 -14.33
CA ASP A 82 -8.54 -7.71 -13.76
C ASP A 82 -8.34 -7.69 -12.23
N VAL A 83 -9.24 -6.98 -11.54
CA VAL A 83 -9.28 -6.89 -10.07
C VAL A 83 -9.84 -8.17 -9.46
N LEU A 84 -9.16 -8.70 -8.44
CA LEU A 84 -9.58 -9.89 -7.71
C LEU A 84 -10.71 -9.55 -6.73
N THR A 85 -11.69 -10.44 -6.66
CA THR A 85 -12.63 -10.49 -5.54
C THR A 85 -11.98 -11.19 -4.35
N ILE A 86 -11.62 -10.44 -3.31
CA ILE A 86 -11.07 -10.95 -2.04
C ILE A 86 -12.16 -10.83 -0.97
N ASP A 87 -12.47 -11.93 -0.29
CA ASP A 87 -13.53 -12.00 0.73
C ASP A 87 -14.89 -11.44 0.26
N GLY A 88 -15.20 -11.61 -1.04
CA GLY A 88 -16.46 -11.16 -1.64
C GLY A 88 -16.48 -9.69 -2.08
N SER A 89 -15.35 -8.97 -2.03
CA SER A 89 -15.23 -7.59 -2.50
C SER A 89 -14.04 -7.41 -3.44
N GLU A 90 -14.19 -6.60 -4.49
CA GLU A 90 -13.08 -6.16 -5.36
C GLU A 90 -12.26 -5.03 -4.69
N ALA A 91 -12.82 -4.38 -3.68
CA ALA A 91 -12.16 -3.34 -2.89
C ALA A 91 -12.42 -3.59 -1.40
N LEU A 92 -11.45 -4.17 -0.70
CA LEU A 92 -11.55 -4.49 0.71
C LEU A 92 -11.43 -3.21 1.56
N SER A 93 -12.44 -2.90 2.38
CA SER A 93 -12.33 -1.82 3.36
C SER A 93 -11.46 -2.24 4.54
N VAL A 94 -10.52 -1.39 4.94
CA VAL A 94 -9.56 -1.65 6.01
C VAL A 94 -9.43 -0.42 6.90
N ALA A 95 -9.61 -0.63 8.21
CA ALA A 95 -9.40 0.40 9.20
C ALA A 95 -7.90 0.69 9.38
N ALA A 96 -7.56 1.98 9.44
CA ALA A 96 -6.25 2.49 9.75
C ALA A 96 -6.32 3.25 11.08
N GLU A 97 -6.12 2.53 12.18
CA GLU A 97 -6.32 3.06 13.52
C GLU A 97 -5.20 4.06 13.91
N ALA A 98 -5.58 5.19 14.51
CA ALA A 98 -4.64 6.20 15.01
C ALA A 98 -3.69 5.64 16.07
N ALA A 99 -4.17 4.67 16.88
CA ALA A 99 -3.36 4.00 17.89
C ALA A 99 -2.13 3.28 17.29
N TYR A 100 -2.19 2.87 16.02
CA TYR A 100 -1.11 2.22 15.28
C TYR A 100 -0.45 3.13 14.23
N ASP A 101 -0.50 4.45 14.44
CA ASP A 101 0.02 5.45 13.49
C ASP A 101 -0.58 5.25 12.09
N ARG A 102 -1.86 4.84 12.04
CA ARG A 102 -2.64 4.60 10.82
C ARG A 102 -1.93 3.67 9.83
N CYS A 103 -1.11 2.77 10.35
CA CYS A 103 -0.50 1.69 9.59
C CYS A 103 -1.56 0.60 9.32
N VAL A 104 -1.64 0.18 8.07
CA VAL A 104 -2.51 -0.89 7.61
C VAL A 104 -1.66 -2.12 7.30
N LYS A 105 -2.09 -3.29 7.80
CA LYS A 105 -1.47 -4.58 7.49
C LYS A 105 -2.56 -5.61 7.20
N VAL A 106 -2.63 -6.06 5.95
CA VAL A 106 -3.66 -7.00 5.48
C VAL A 106 -3.00 -8.29 5.04
N LYS A 107 -3.55 -9.44 5.46
CA LYS A 107 -3.17 -10.73 4.90
C LYS A 107 -4.17 -11.15 3.84
N VAL A 108 -3.79 -11.02 2.57
CA VAL A 108 -4.57 -11.49 1.42
C VAL A 108 -4.33 -12.99 1.26
N ARG A 109 -5.39 -13.76 1.03
CA ARG A 109 -5.38 -15.23 0.90
C ARG A 109 -6.11 -15.65 -0.37
N GLY A 110 -6.05 -16.95 -0.69
CA GLY A 110 -6.74 -17.52 -1.85
C GLY A 110 -6.08 -17.15 -3.17
N LEU A 111 -4.78 -16.83 -3.12
CA LEU A 111 -3.97 -16.51 -4.29
C LEU A 111 -3.39 -17.78 -4.91
N GLU A 112 -3.02 -17.70 -6.18
CA GLU A 112 -2.34 -18.79 -6.87
C GLU A 112 -0.84 -18.79 -6.53
N PRO A 113 -0.18 -19.95 -6.40
CA PRO A 113 1.27 -20.04 -6.18
C PRO A 113 2.11 -19.44 -7.31
N ALA A 114 3.32 -19.01 -6.97
CA ALA A 114 4.31 -18.45 -7.90
C ALA A 114 3.79 -17.35 -8.84
N THR A 115 2.75 -16.63 -8.44
CA THR A 115 2.01 -15.68 -9.27
C THR A 115 2.27 -14.25 -8.83
N THR A 116 2.48 -13.36 -9.81
CA THR A 116 2.64 -11.93 -9.57
C THR A 116 1.27 -11.28 -9.46
N TYR A 117 1.09 -10.44 -8.44
CA TYR A 117 -0.08 -9.61 -8.25
C TYR A 117 0.33 -8.16 -8.07
N TYR A 118 -0.59 -7.27 -8.41
CA TYR A 118 -0.46 -5.83 -8.20
C TYR A 118 -1.49 -5.39 -7.17
N TYR A 119 -1.17 -4.38 -6.37
CA TYR A 119 -2.06 -3.89 -5.33
C TYR A 119 -1.91 -2.40 -5.10
N ARG A 120 -2.98 -1.75 -4.66
CA ARG A 120 -2.98 -0.33 -4.32
C ARG A 120 -3.98 -0.06 -3.20
N PHE A 121 -3.70 1.00 -2.44
CA PHE A 121 -4.61 1.52 -1.43
C PHE A 121 -5.27 2.79 -1.93
N ILE A 122 -6.53 2.99 -1.59
CA ILE A 122 -7.32 4.15 -1.96
C ILE A 122 -7.85 4.79 -0.69
N TYR A 123 -7.51 6.06 -0.49
CA TYR A 123 -8.04 6.89 0.57
C TYR A 123 -9.08 7.86 0.00
N ALA A 124 -10.16 8.11 0.72
CA ALA A 124 -11.18 9.07 0.29
C ALA A 124 -11.28 10.22 1.30
N ALA A 125 -11.13 11.45 0.82
CA ALA A 125 -11.26 12.67 1.60
C ALA A 125 -11.90 13.76 0.74
N ASP A 126 -12.77 14.57 1.34
CA ASP A 126 -13.46 15.70 0.69
C ASP A 126 -14.14 15.34 -0.66
N GLY A 127 -14.74 14.15 -0.74
CA GLY A 127 -15.40 13.66 -1.94
C GLY A 127 -14.46 13.28 -3.10
N ARG A 128 -13.15 13.30 -2.87
CA ARG A 128 -12.10 12.88 -3.80
C ARG A 128 -11.51 11.54 -3.39
N ARG A 129 -10.85 10.86 -4.32
CA ARG A 129 -10.21 9.56 -4.10
C ARG A 129 -8.73 9.64 -4.47
N PHE A 130 -7.88 9.29 -3.53
CA PHE A 130 -6.43 9.38 -3.62
C PHE A 130 -5.84 7.99 -3.58
N VAL A 131 -5.04 7.64 -4.60
CA VAL A 131 -4.46 6.31 -4.75
C VAL A 131 -3.00 6.29 -4.33
N SER A 132 -2.59 5.24 -3.61
CA SER A 132 -1.18 4.98 -3.35
C SER A 132 -0.44 4.69 -4.66
N ARG A 133 0.90 4.63 -4.59
CA ARG A 133 1.65 3.97 -5.64
C ARG A 133 1.20 2.50 -5.77
N THR A 134 1.29 1.96 -6.99
CA THR A 134 1.05 0.54 -7.24
C THR A 134 2.21 -0.27 -6.68
N GLY A 135 1.89 -1.20 -5.80
CA GLY A 135 2.83 -2.23 -5.37
C GLY A 135 2.69 -3.49 -6.23
N ARG A 136 3.77 -4.24 -6.32
CA ARG A 136 3.88 -5.55 -6.96
C ARG A 136 4.35 -6.55 -5.90
N THR A 137 3.77 -7.73 -5.91
CA THR A 137 4.14 -8.82 -5.01
C THR A 137 4.11 -10.15 -5.76
N LYS A 138 4.77 -11.17 -5.24
CA LYS A 138 4.78 -12.52 -5.81
C LYS A 138 4.56 -13.56 -4.71
N THR A 139 3.58 -14.43 -4.89
CA THR A 139 3.37 -15.58 -3.99
C THR A 139 4.52 -16.58 -4.11
N ALA A 140 4.79 -17.31 -3.02
CA ALA A 140 5.82 -18.34 -3.04
C ALA A 140 5.42 -19.49 -4.00
N PRO A 141 6.38 -20.26 -4.53
CA PRO A 141 6.07 -21.52 -5.20
C PRO A 141 5.37 -22.51 -4.27
N ALA A 142 4.70 -23.52 -4.84
CA ALA A 142 4.16 -24.63 -4.05
C ALA A 142 5.29 -25.34 -3.26
N PRO A 143 5.02 -25.93 -2.09
CA PRO A 143 6.05 -26.50 -1.22
C PRO A 143 6.92 -27.59 -1.86
N ASP A 144 6.40 -28.29 -2.87
CA ASP A 144 7.04 -29.38 -3.62
C ASP A 144 7.52 -28.95 -5.02
N ALA A 145 7.43 -27.66 -5.36
CA ALA A 145 7.87 -27.15 -6.64
C ALA A 145 9.40 -27.15 -6.76
N ASP A 146 9.93 -27.84 -7.77
CA ASP A 146 11.35 -27.80 -8.15
C ASP A 146 11.61 -26.65 -9.12
N VAL A 147 11.67 -25.42 -8.58
CA VAL A 147 11.89 -24.19 -9.35
C VAL A 147 13.02 -23.37 -8.74
N ALA A 148 13.78 -22.69 -9.61
CA ALA A 148 14.81 -21.77 -9.16
C ALA A 148 14.20 -20.56 -8.44
N VAL A 149 14.85 -20.12 -7.36
CA VAL A 149 14.48 -18.92 -6.59
C VAL A 149 15.63 -17.94 -6.63
N ARG A 150 15.32 -16.67 -6.95
CA ARG A 150 16.27 -15.56 -7.00
C ARG A 150 15.89 -14.55 -5.93
N PHE A 151 16.75 -14.37 -4.95
CA PHE A 151 16.55 -13.36 -3.91
C PHE A 151 17.84 -12.58 -3.66
N ALA A 152 17.69 -11.43 -3.03
CA ALA A 152 18.80 -10.67 -2.47
C ALA A 152 18.61 -10.50 -0.96
N PHE A 153 19.68 -10.16 -0.26
CA PHE A 153 19.59 -9.72 1.12
C PHE A 153 20.29 -8.38 1.31
N VAL A 154 19.83 -7.63 2.30
CA VAL A 154 20.34 -6.32 2.70
C VAL A 154 20.34 -6.22 4.23
N SER A 155 21.20 -5.37 4.77
CA SER A 155 21.24 -5.04 6.20
C SER A 155 21.90 -3.68 6.39
N CYS A 156 21.81 -3.14 7.60
CA CYS A 156 22.58 -1.98 8.04
C CYS A 156 22.43 -0.77 7.10
N GLN A 157 21.25 -0.18 7.12
CA GLN A 157 20.90 0.97 6.29
C GLN A 157 20.83 2.25 7.11
N ASP A 158 21.97 2.72 7.64
CA ASP A 158 21.97 4.00 8.34
C ASP A 158 21.56 5.14 7.39
N TYR A 159 20.43 5.77 7.72
CA TYR A 159 19.86 6.83 6.91
C TYR A 159 20.69 8.10 6.97
N ILE A 160 21.22 8.46 8.13
CA ILE A 160 21.92 9.74 8.27
C ILE A 160 23.22 9.71 7.48
N GLY A 161 24.05 8.68 7.65
CA GLY A 161 25.39 8.62 7.09
C GLY A 161 25.49 8.32 5.59
N ARG A 162 24.50 7.68 4.93
CA ARG A 162 24.67 7.17 3.55
C ARG A 162 23.39 7.12 2.72
N TYR A 163 23.39 7.69 1.51
CA TYR A 163 22.28 7.53 0.55
C TYR A 163 22.08 6.09 0.08
N TYR A 164 20.81 5.73 -0.19
CA TYR A 164 20.35 4.38 -0.53
C TYR A 164 20.56 4.00 -2.00
N ASN A 165 21.78 4.22 -2.52
CA ASN A 165 22.14 3.87 -3.90
C ASN A 165 22.06 2.36 -4.17
N ALA A 166 22.31 1.52 -3.16
CA ALA A 166 22.17 0.07 -3.27
C ALA A 166 20.71 -0.33 -3.54
N TYR A 167 19.75 0.27 -2.84
CA TYR A 167 18.32 0.05 -3.07
C TYR A 167 17.88 0.44 -4.49
N ARG A 168 18.41 1.54 -5.04
CA ARG A 168 18.13 1.91 -6.45
C ARG A 168 18.54 0.82 -7.44
N ARG A 169 19.66 0.13 -7.18
CA ARG A 169 20.12 -0.99 -8.03
C ARG A 169 19.32 -2.26 -7.78
N LEU A 170 18.96 -2.50 -6.51
CA LEU A 170 18.18 -3.66 -6.09
C LEU A 170 16.79 -3.67 -6.73
N ALA A 171 16.11 -2.52 -6.73
CA ALA A 171 14.78 -2.35 -7.35
C ALA A 171 14.77 -2.62 -8.87
N ALA A 172 15.93 -2.59 -9.53
CA ALA A 172 16.08 -2.89 -10.96
C ALA A 172 16.49 -4.36 -11.23
N GLN A 173 16.59 -5.20 -10.20
CA GLN A 173 16.91 -6.62 -10.36
C GLN A 173 15.64 -7.45 -10.52
N GLU A 174 15.69 -8.44 -11.41
CA GLU A 174 14.67 -9.49 -11.52
C GLU A 174 14.82 -10.48 -10.35
N LEU A 175 14.12 -10.22 -9.26
CA LEU A 175 14.11 -11.03 -8.04
C LEU A 175 12.68 -11.50 -7.71
N ASP A 176 12.59 -12.64 -7.02
CA ASP A 176 11.34 -13.16 -6.48
C ASP A 176 10.94 -12.44 -5.17
N PHE A 177 11.94 -12.14 -4.33
CA PHE A 177 11.80 -11.39 -3.07
C PHE A 177 13.16 -10.87 -2.59
N PHE A 178 13.17 -10.07 -1.53
CA PHE A 178 14.41 -9.74 -0.81
C PHE A 178 14.25 -9.93 0.71
N VAL A 179 15.39 -10.05 1.40
CA VAL A 179 15.41 -10.25 2.86
C VAL A 179 16.20 -9.12 3.52
N HIS A 180 15.58 -8.43 4.46
CA HIS A 180 16.30 -7.49 5.32
C HIS A 180 16.75 -8.18 6.61
N LEU A 181 18.06 -8.26 6.87
CA LEU A 181 18.63 -9.08 7.94
C LEU A 181 18.81 -8.37 9.29
N GLY A 182 18.54 -7.07 9.36
CA GLY A 182 18.65 -6.30 10.61
C GLY A 182 19.15 -4.90 10.36
N ASP A 183 19.05 -4.05 11.38
CA ASP A 183 19.44 -2.64 11.34
C ASP A 183 18.73 -1.88 10.20
N TYR A 184 17.41 -2.10 10.10
CA TYR A 184 16.53 -1.34 9.19
C TYR A 184 16.45 0.13 9.63
N ILE A 185 16.56 0.35 10.93
CA ILE A 185 16.73 1.67 11.53
C ILE A 185 17.98 1.64 12.42
N TYR A 186 18.55 2.82 12.63
CA TYR A 186 19.45 3.09 13.75
C TYR A 186 18.70 4.02 14.70
N GLU A 187 18.81 3.76 16.01
CA GLU A 187 18.10 4.51 17.04
C GLU A 187 18.70 5.89 17.29
N THR A 188 19.96 6.10 16.92
CA THR A 188 20.66 7.36 17.14
C THR A 188 20.41 8.36 16.03
N THR A 189 20.46 9.63 16.41
CA THR A 189 20.58 10.74 15.48
C THR A 189 21.78 11.61 15.83
N GLY A 190 22.64 11.84 14.84
CA GLY A 190 23.83 12.69 14.95
C GLY A 190 25.05 11.99 15.57
N ASP A 191 25.06 10.67 15.70
CA ASP A 191 26.20 9.94 16.28
C ASP A 191 27.48 10.14 15.43
N PRO A 192 28.51 10.83 15.93
CA PRO A 192 29.67 11.21 15.13
C PRO A 192 30.52 10.01 14.69
N ARG A 193 30.32 8.82 15.27
CA ARG A 193 31.09 7.61 14.95
C ARG A 193 30.77 7.06 13.56
N PHE A 194 29.53 7.22 13.09
CA PHE A 194 29.08 6.68 11.80
C PHE A 194 28.11 7.58 11.03
N GLN A 195 27.50 8.58 11.67
CA GLN A 195 26.51 9.48 11.09
C GLN A 195 27.10 10.86 10.72
N GLY A 196 28.44 10.99 10.67
CA GLY A 196 29.12 12.23 10.33
C GLY A 196 29.20 12.51 8.82
N GLY A 197 29.20 13.80 8.45
CA GLY A 197 29.57 14.27 7.11
C GLY A 197 28.53 14.07 6.00
N ALA A 198 27.26 13.84 6.37
CA ALA A 198 26.16 13.69 5.43
C ALA A 198 25.15 14.84 5.56
N ASP A 199 24.46 15.17 4.46
CA ASP A 199 23.46 16.24 4.40
C ASP A 199 22.13 15.84 5.05
N ARG A 200 21.89 14.54 5.26
CA ARG A 200 20.66 14.03 5.88
C ARG A 200 20.77 14.12 7.39
N GLN A 201 19.68 14.51 8.05
CA GLN A 201 19.59 14.61 9.50
C GLN A 201 18.18 14.21 9.94
N ILE A 202 18.05 13.73 11.18
CA ILE A 202 16.76 13.49 11.82
C ILE A 202 16.75 14.22 13.15
N THR A 203 15.90 15.21 13.34
CA THR A 203 15.73 15.84 14.66
C THR A 203 14.48 15.27 15.29
N PHE A 204 14.58 14.70 16.49
CA PHE A 204 13.39 14.18 17.16
C PHE A 204 12.43 15.30 17.53
N ASP A 205 11.16 15.15 17.14
CA ASP A 205 10.11 16.10 17.50
C ASP A 205 9.87 16.06 19.02
N ASP A 206 9.84 14.84 19.56
CA ASP A 206 9.83 14.55 21.00
C ASP A 206 11.27 14.44 21.55
N ALA A 207 11.98 15.56 21.58
CA ALA A 207 13.36 15.62 22.06
C ALA A 207 13.50 15.32 23.56
N GLU A 208 12.50 15.68 24.37
CA GLU A 208 12.46 15.36 25.82
C GLU A 208 12.28 13.85 26.06
N GLY A 209 11.56 13.19 25.15
CA GLY A 209 11.37 11.75 25.10
C GLY A 209 12.60 10.94 24.71
N ALA A 210 13.63 11.56 24.14
CA ALA A 210 14.85 10.90 23.70
C ALA A 210 15.89 10.70 24.83
N ILE A 211 16.91 9.88 24.58
CA ILE A 211 18.07 9.70 25.47
C ILE A 211 19.19 10.61 24.98
N PRO A 212 19.68 11.57 25.80
CA PRO A 212 20.81 12.40 25.42
C PRO A 212 22.14 11.64 25.57
N HIS A 213 23.03 11.80 24.60
CA HIS A 213 24.40 11.30 24.59
C HIS A 213 25.42 12.42 24.37
N GLY A 214 25.22 13.56 25.05
CA GLY A 214 26.05 14.75 24.84
C GLY A 214 25.66 15.45 23.54
N GLU A 215 26.45 15.26 22.49
CA GLU A 215 26.29 15.95 21.20
C GLU A 215 25.26 15.27 20.26
N TYR A 216 24.75 14.11 20.63
CA TYR A 216 23.79 13.33 19.84
C TYR A 216 22.68 12.73 20.73
N GLN A 217 21.65 12.15 20.13
CA GLN A 217 20.51 11.57 20.84
C GLN A 217 20.21 10.14 20.37
N ALA A 218 19.51 9.36 21.19
CA ALA A 218 18.96 8.05 20.83
C ALA A 218 17.44 7.99 21.11
N ALA A 219 16.69 7.30 20.25
CA ALA A 219 15.25 7.10 20.39
C ALA A 219 14.92 6.30 21.66
N ARG A 220 13.87 6.74 22.37
CA ARG A 220 13.32 6.01 23.53
C ARG A 220 11.81 5.96 23.50
N SER A 221 11.14 7.07 23.20
CA SER A 221 9.68 7.09 23.14
C SER A 221 9.15 6.37 21.89
N LEU A 222 7.89 5.93 21.94
CA LEU A 222 7.21 5.36 20.78
C LEU A 222 7.20 6.35 19.60
N ASP A 223 7.06 7.65 19.89
CA ASP A 223 7.04 8.69 18.86
C ASP A 223 8.41 8.89 18.22
N ASN A 224 9.52 8.81 18.98
CA ASN A 224 10.86 8.79 18.39
C ASN A 224 11.03 7.61 17.41
N TYR A 225 10.63 6.40 17.82
CA TYR A 225 10.73 5.22 16.95
C TYR A 225 9.86 5.32 15.70
N ARG A 226 8.62 5.80 15.85
CA ARG A 226 7.73 6.03 14.69
C ARG A 226 8.32 7.06 13.74
N GLN A 227 8.88 8.16 14.26
CA GLN A 227 9.53 9.18 13.45
C GLN A 227 10.71 8.59 12.66
N LEU A 228 11.56 7.75 13.27
CA LEU A 228 12.63 7.06 12.55
C LEU A 228 12.08 6.24 11.38
N TYR A 229 11.08 5.39 11.62
CA TYR A 229 10.48 4.57 10.56
C TYR A 229 9.82 5.42 9.46
N ARG A 230 9.07 6.47 9.82
CA ARG A 230 8.44 7.38 8.85
C ARG A 230 9.46 8.08 7.97
N THR A 231 10.54 8.58 8.55
CA THR A 231 11.61 9.28 7.83
C THR A 231 12.41 8.32 6.96
N ILE A 232 12.78 7.15 7.47
CA ILE A 232 13.57 6.18 6.71
C ILE A 232 12.79 5.67 5.49
N ARG A 233 11.50 5.35 5.69
CA ARG A 233 10.60 4.89 4.61
C ARG A 233 10.13 5.99 3.67
N SER A 234 10.51 7.26 3.88
CA SER A 234 10.26 8.33 2.91
C SER A 234 11.31 8.37 1.78
N ASP A 235 12.43 7.63 1.93
CA ASP A 235 13.46 7.54 0.89
C ASP A 235 12.93 6.82 -0.36
N ARG A 236 13.05 7.47 -1.51
CA ARG A 236 12.49 6.95 -2.77
C ARG A 236 13.13 5.67 -3.27
N ALA A 237 14.41 5.45 -2.99
CA ALA A 237 15.07 4.21 -3.38
C ALA A 237 14.51 3.03 -2.58
N LEU A 238 14.27 3.26 -1.28
CA LEU A 238 13.68 2.26 -0.40
C LEU A 238 12.21 2.00 -0.75
N GLN A 239 11.43 3.06 -1.00
CA GLN A 239 10.04 2.94 -1.48
C GLN A 239 9.96 2.14 -2.78
N ALA A 240 10.76 2.49 -3.79
CA ALA A 240 10.77 1.78 -5.07
C ALA A 240 11.12 0.28 -4.93
N THR A 241 11.98 -0.06 -3.97
CA THR A 241 12.31 -1.47 -3.70
C THR A 241 11.11 -2.20 -3.10
N HIS A 242 10.46 -1.62 -2.09
CA HIS A 242 9.28 -2.21 -1.45
C HIS A 242 8.02 -2.21 -2.33
N GLU A 243 7.94 -1.28 -3.29
CA GLU A 243 6.91 -1.26 -4.34
C GLU A 243 7.10 -2.42 -5.33
N ALA A 244 8.35 -2.78 -5.65
CA ALA A 244 8.64 -3.75 -6.72
C ALA A 244 8.76 -5.20 -6.25
N LEU A 245 9.18 -5.41 -5.00
CA LEU A 245 9.57 -6.71 -4.44
C LEU A 245 8.82 -7.02 -3.12
N ALA A 246 8.58 -8.31 -2.90
CA ALA A 246 8.12 -8.87 -1.63
C ALA A 246 9.28 -9.06 -0.64
#